data_AF-A0A938ANR9-F1
#
_entry.id   AF-A0A938ANR9-F1
#
_cell.length_a   1.000
_cell.length_b   1.000
_cell.length_c   1.000
_cell.angle_alpha   90.00
_cell.angle_beta   90.00
_cell.angle_gamma   90.00
#
_symmetry.space_group_name_H-M   'P 1'
#
loop_
_entity.id
_entity.type
_entity.pdbx_description
1 polymer ?
#
loop_
_entity_poly.entity_id
_entity_poly.type
_entity_poly.pdbx_seq_one_letter_code
_entity_poly.pdbx_strand_id
1 'polypeptide(L)'
;MRCLRASHWAFAFSAVVLGALCIRLGIWQLERLEEGRAGNAAILAQIDRPVVDLNSDPIPTDGLTYRRLRASGTLDPAREIVLSNRAYSGQAGVHLVTPLRIEGRDA
;
A
#
# COMPACT_ATOMS: atom_id res chain seq x y z
N MET A 1 -33.18 43.53 24.67
CA MET A 1 -31.79 43.11 24.94
C MET A 1 -31.57 41.60 25.16
N ARG A 2 -32.60 40.73 25.10
CA ARG A 2 -32.45 39.27 25.36
C ARG A 2 -31.97 38.44 24.15
N CYS A 3 -32.14 38.93 22.91
CA CYS A 3 -31.76 38.17 21.69
C CYS A 3 -30.25 38.17 21.39
N LEU A 4 -29.52 39.27 21.67
CA LEU A 4 -28.07 39.33 21.42
C LEU A 4 -27.27 38.39 22.33
N ARG A 5 -27.71 38.23 23.59
CA ARG A 5 -27.05 37.32 24.54
C ARG A 5 -27.22 35.86 24.11
N ALA A 6 -28.42 35.45 23.68
CA ALA A 6 -28.66 34.10 23.16
C ALA A 6 -27.82 33.77 21.92
N SER A 7 -27.60 34.75 21.03
CA SER A 7 -26.74 34.59 19.85
C SER A 7 -25.27 34.38 20.21
N HIS A 8 -24.73 35.10 21.20
CA HIS A 8 -23.34 34.92 21.64
C HIS A 8 -23.11 33.55 22.32
N TRP A 9 -24.09 33.06 23.09
CA TRP A 9 -24.01 31.71 23.68
C TRP A 9 -24.09 30.61 22.62
N ALA A 10 -24.92 30.78 21.59
CA ALA A 10 -25.01 29.85 20.46
C ALA A 10 -23.70 29.82 19.63
N PHE A 11 -23.06 30.98 19.43
CA PHE A 11 -21.75 31.06 18.78
C PHE A 11 -20.66 30.37 19.61
N ALA A 12 -20.60 30.67 20.92
CA ALA A 12 -19.62 30.05 21.81
C ALA A 12 -19.77 28.52 21.87
N PHE A 13 -21.00 28.02 21.94
CA PHE A 13 -21.28 26.58 21.88
C PHE A 13 -20.82 25.97 20.57
N SER A 14 -21.16 26.60 19.43
CA SER A 14 -20.74 26.13 18.11
C SER A 14 -19.21 26.08 17.97
N ALA A 15 -18.51 27.09 18.48
CA ALA A 15 -17.05 27.14 18.48
C ALA A 15 -16.43 25.99 19.30
N VAL A 16 -17.00 25.69 20.48
CA VAL A 16 -16.55 24.57 21.31
C VAL A 16 -16.81 23.23 20.62
N VAL A 17 -17.99 23.04 20.03
CA VAL A 17 -18.33 21.81 19.30
C VAL A 17 -17.39 21.60 18.10
N LEU A 18 -17.14 22.65 17.32
CA LEU A 18 -16.24 22.57 16.17
C LEU A 18 -14.80 22.28 16.63
N GLY A 19 -14.34 22.95 17.69
CA GLY A 19 -13.03 22.69 18.29
C GLY A 19 -12.89 21.23 18.74
N ALA A 20 -13.88 20.69 19.44
CA ALA A 20 -13.90 19.29 19.85
C ALA A 20 -13.90 18.33 18.65
N LEU A 21 -14.64 18.64 17.59
CA LEU A 21 -14.66 17.86 16.36
C LEU A 21 -13.30 17.86 15.66
N CYS A 22 -12.64 19.01 15.55
CA CYS A 22 -11.30 19.14 14.97
C CYS A 22 -10.27 18.33 15.77
N ILE A 23 -10.32 18.37 17.10
CA ILE A 23 -9.44 17.56 17.96
C ILE A 23 -9.67 16.07 17.70
N ARG A 24 -10.93 15.63 17.70
CA ARG A 24 -11.30 14.22 17.44
C ARG A 24 -10.84 13.76 16.04
N LEU A 25 -10.97 14.63 15.03
CA LEU A 25 -10.46 14.37 13.69
C LEU A 25 -8.93 14.30 13.67
N GLY A 26 -8.24 15.18 14.39
CA GLY A 26 -6.79 15.14 14.51
C GLY A 26 -6.28 13.84 15.13
N ILE A 27 -6.93 13.36 16.19
CA ILE A 27 -6.63 12.05 16.80
C ILE A 27 -6.84 10.93 15.78
N TRP A 28 -7.97 10.93 15.07
CA TRP A 28 -8.24 9.93 14.03
C TRP A 28 -7.20 9.94 12.90
N GLN A 29 -6.71 11.11 12.48
CA GLN A 29 -5.63 11.21 11.48
C GLN A 29 -4.34 10.54 11.99
N LEU A 30 -4.01 10.68 13.27
CA LEU A 30 -2.83 10.04 13.87
C LEU A 30 -3.01 8.53 14.00
N GLU A 31 -4.19 8.07 14.42
CA GLU A 31 -4.52 6.64 14.48
C GLU A 31 -4.39 5.99 13.10
N ARG A 32 -4.99 6.64 12.08
CA ARG A 32 -4.95 6.13 10.71
C ARG A 32 -3.55 6.12 10.12
N LEU A 33 -2.72 7.09 10.48
CA LEU A 33 -1.30 7.10 10.12
C LEU A 33 -0.55 5.92 10.76
N GLU A 34 -0.82 5.63 12.03
CA GLU A 34 -0.17 4.53 12.74
C GLU A 34 -0.57 3.17 12.19
N GLU A 35 -1.84 2.97 11.84
CA GLU A 35 -2.31 1.78 11.12
C GLU A 35 -1.53 1.57 9.81
N GLY A 36 -1.34 2.65 9.04
CA GLY A 36 -0.55 2.61 7.80
C GLY A 36 0.92 2.28 8.05
N ARG A 37 1.53 2.85 9.10
CA ARG A 37 2.92 2.57 9.49
C ARG A 37 3.10 1.12 9.93
N ALA A 38 2.19 0.58 10.72
CA ALA A 38 2.24 -0.82 11.16
C ALA A 38 2.19 -1.78 9.96
N GLY A 39 1.30 -1.53 9.00
CA GLY A 39 1.24 -2.30 7.76
C GLY A 39 2.53 -2.21 6.94
N ASN A 40 3.05 -0.99 6.75
CA ASN A 40 4.30 -0.77 6.03
C ASN A 40 5.49 -1.44 6.72
N ALA A 41 5.57 -1.38 8.05
CA ALA A 41 6.62 -2.01 8.83
C ALA A 41 6.59 -3.54 8.66
N ALA A 42 5.40 -4.16 8.62
CA ALA A 42 5.27 -5.58 8.36
C ALA A 42 5.74 -5.97 6.95
N ILE A 43 5.43 -5.15 5.94
CA ILE A 43 5.90 -5.35 4.56
C ILE A 43 7.42 -5.24 4.49
N LEU A 44 8.00 -4.17 5.05
CA LEU A 44 9.45 -3.94 5.05
C LEU A 44 10.19 -5.06 5.78
N ALA A 45 9.67 -5.52 6.93
CA ALA A 45 10.25 -6.63 7.66
C ALA A 45 10.30 -7.92 6.83
N GLN A 46 9.35 -8.16 5.92
CA GLN A 46 9.43 -9.30 5.00
C GLN A 46 10.39 -9.07 3.84
N ILE A 47 10.47 -7.85 3.32
CA ILE A 47 11.40 -7.49 2.24
C ILE A 47 12.86 -7.64 2.70
N ASP A 48 13.15 -7.29 3.95
CA ASP A 48 14.50 -7.35 4.54
C ASP A 48 14.96 -8.77 4.90
N ARG A 49 14.06 -9.76 4.87
CA ARG A 49 14.44 -11.16 5.08
C ARG A 49 15.33 -11.68 3.95
N PRO A 50 16.12 -12.74 4.21
CA PRO A 50 16.90 -13.40 3.17
C PRO A 50 16.05 -13.75 1.96
N VAL A 51 16.63 -13.49 0.79
CA VAL A 51 16.03 -13.78 -0.51
C VAL A 51 15.79 -15.28 -0.62
N VAL A 52 14.59 -15.64 -1.06
CA VAL A 52 14.21 -17.03 -1.29
C VAL A 52 14.48 -17.37 -2.75
N ASP A 53 15.23 -18.44 -3.00
CA ASP A 53 15.49 -18.93 -4.35
C ASP A 53 14.40 -19.95 -4.75
N LEU A 54 13.64 -19.60 -5.79
CA LEU A 54 12.53 -20.41 -6.33
C LEU A 54 13.01 -21.58 -7.19
N ASN A 55 14.27 -21.60 -7.58
CA ASN A 55 14.87 -22.75 -8.25
C ASN A 55 15.27 -23.86 -7.25
N SER A 56 15.28 -23.57 -5.95
CA SER A 56 15.59 -24.56 -4.89
C SER A 56 14.47 -25.59 -4.76
N ASP A 57 14.81 -26.84 -4.43
CA ASP A 57 13.86 -27.88 -4.00
C ASP A 57 14.02 -28.18 -2.51
N PRO A 58 12.93 -28.21 -1.71
CA PRO A 58 11.54 -27.92 -2.09
C PRO A 58 11.23 -26.41 -2.20
N ILE A 59 10.22 -26.03 -2.99
CA ILE A 59 9.73 -24.64 -3.02
C ILE A 59 9.07 -24.31 -1.68
N PRO A 60 9.52 -23.28 -0.95
CA PRO A 60 8.79 -22.78 0.19
C PRO A 60 7.45 -22.21 -0.28
N THR A 61 6.35 -22.78 0.22
CA THR A 61 4.98 -22.43 -0.20
C THR A 61 4.28 -21.50 0.78
N ASP A 62 4.85 -21.32 1.97
CA ASP A 62 4.32 -20.48 3.03
C ASP A 62 5.15 -19.19 3.21
N GLY A 63 4.48 -18.13 3.67
CA GLY A 63 5.15 -16.91 4.09
C GLY A 63 5.89 -16.14 2.98
N LEU A 64 5.56 -16.36 1.71
CA LEU A 64 6.16 -15.66 0.56
C LEU A 64 5.63 -14.23 0.35
N THR A 65 4.51 -13.87 0.97
CA THR A 65 3.92 -12.54 0.82
C THR A 65 4.92 -11.46 1.25
N TYR A 66 5.17 -10.50 0.35
CA TYR A 66 6.16 -9.42 0.53
C TYR A 66 7.61 -9.89 0.72
N ARG A 67 7.95 -11.15 0.40
CA ARG A 67 9.33 -11.63 0.42
C ARG A 67 10.06 -11.29 -0.87
N ARG A 68 11.36 -11.05 -0.77
CA ARG A 68 12.24 -11.01 -1.94
C ARG A 68 12.48 -12.42 -2.44
N LEU A 69 12.22 -12.62 -3.73
CA LEU A 69 12.39 -13.90 -4.41
C LEU A 69 13.46 -13.77 -5.50
N ARG A 70 14.17 -14.85 -5.77
CA ARG A 70 15.08 -15.00 -6.92
C ARG A 70 14.63 -16.21 -7.73
N ALA A 71 14.61 -16.06 -9.05
CA ALA A 71 14.34 -17.14 -9.99
C ALA A 71 15.24 -16.97 -11.21
N SER A 72 15.57 -18.07 -11.87
CA SER A 72 16.31 -18.10 -13.14
C SER A 72 15.52 -18.92 -14.16
N GLY A 73 15.68 -18.59 -15.43
CA GLY A 73 15.02 -19.28 -16.52
C GLY A 73 14.88 -18.41 -17.76
N THR A 74 13.86 -18.69 -18.57
CA THR A 74 13.71 -18.12 -19.92
C THR A 74 12.45 -17.29 -20.03
N LEU A 75 12.55 -16.09 -20.61
CA LEU A 75 11.39 -15.24 -20.87
C LEU A 75 10.52 -15.85 -21.98
N ASP A 76 9.20 -15.82 -21.79
CA ASP A 76 8.21 -16.31 -22.77
C ASP A 76 7.46 -15.13 -23.40
N PRO A 77 7.96 -14.57 -24.53
CA PRO A 77 7.30 -13.47 -25.21
C PRO A 77 5.95 -13.86 -25.83
N ALA A 78 5.68 -15.16 -26.04
CA ALA A 78 4.40 -15.59 -26.59
C ALA A 78 3.22 -15.38 -25.62
N ARG A 79 3.52 -15.24 -24.31
CA ARG A 79 2.54 -14.97 -23.24
C ARG A 79 2.67 -13.58 -22.65
N GLU A 80 3.25 -12.64 -23.39
CA GLU A 80 3.42 -11.27 -22.94
C GLU A 80 2.09 -10.54 -22.74
N ILE A 81 1.99 -9.76 -21.66
CA ILE A 81 0.79 -9.01 -21.32
C ILE A 81 1.12 -7.52 -21.34
N VAL A 82 0.32 -6.76 -22.10
CA VAL A 82 0.39 -5.30 -22.13
C VAL A 82 -0.55 -4.72 -21.07
N LEU A 83 0.04 -4.09 -20.06
CA LEU A 83 -0.70 -3.35 -19.04
C LEU A 83 -0.87 -1.89 -19.51
N SER A 84 -2.06 -1.59 -20.04
CA SER A 84 -2.48 -0.25 -20.42
C SER A 84 -2.73 0.64 -19.20
N ASN A 85 -2.85 1.95 -19.43
CA ASN A 85 -3.12 2.96 -18.39
C ASN A 85 -2.05 3.00 -17.28
N ARG A 86 -0.79 2.82 -17.67
CA ARG A 86 0.37 2.98 -16.79
C ARG A 86 1.15 4.21 -17.21
N ALA A 87 1.38 5.13 -16.29
CA ALA A 87 2.27 6.24 -16.59
C ALA A 87 3.71 5.72 -16.64
N TYR A 88 4.43 6.01 -17.73
CA TYR A 88 5.86 5.77 -17.83
C TYR A 88 6.58 7.12 -17.81
N SER A 89 7.41 7.36 -16.80
CA SER A 89 8.14 8.62 -16.61
C SER A 89 7.24 9.88 -16.66
N GLY A 90 6.03 9.78 -16.11
CA GLY A 90 5.06 10.89 -16.05
C GLY A 90 4.25 11.10 -17.34
N GLN A 91 4.46 10.30 -18.38
CA GLN A 91 3.67 10.34 -19.62
C GLN A 91 2.76 9.12 -19.73
N ALA A 92 1.68 9.24 -20.52
CA ALA A 92 0.83 8.10 -20.84
C ALA A 92 1.67 7.01 -21.53
N GLY A 93 1.67 5.81 -20.96
CA GLY A 93 2.46 4.69 -21.46
C GLY A 93 1.80 3.35 -21.18
N VAL A 94 2.59 2.30 -21.35
CA VAL A 94 2.21 0.91 -21.11
C VAL A 94 3.37 0.21 -20.40
N HIS A 95 3.05 -0.77 -19.55
CA HIS A 95 4.06 -1.70 -19.03
C HIS A 95 3.90 -3.02 -19.77
N LEU A 96 4.98 -3.51 -20.39
CA LEU A 96 5.02 -4.86 -20.96
C LEU A 96 5.51 -5.81 -19.87
N VAL A 97 4.71 -6.84 -19.58
CA VAL A 97 5.04 -7.87 -18.59
C VAL A 97 5.27 -9.17 -19.34
N THR A 98 6.54 -9.56 -19.46
CA THR A 98 6.95 -10.82 -20.06
C THR A 98 7.12 -11.88 -18.98
N PRO A 99 6.32 -12.97 -18.98
CA PRO A 99 6.48 -14.05 -18.02
C PRO A 99 7.87 -14.70 -18.07
N LEU A 100 8.41 -15.06 -16.91
CA LEU A 100 9.62 -15.87 -16.79
C LEU A 100 9.24 -17.34 -16.56
N ARG A 101 9.60 -18.23 -17.49
CA ARG A 101 9.57 -19.68 -17.28
C ARG A 101 10.77 -20.08 -16.43
N ILE A 102 10.52 -20.61 -15.24
CA ILE A 102 11.58 -20.97 -14.28
C ILE A 102 12.28 -22.24 -14.75
N GLU A 103 13.61 -22.27 -14.67
CA GLU A 103 14.42 -23.42 -15.08
C GLU A 103 14.17 -24.64 -14.19
N GLY A 104 14.17 -25.83 -14.77
CA GLY A 104 13.88 -27.07 -14.04
C GLY A 104 12.43 -27.19 -13.56
N ARG A 105 11.57 -26.23 -13.93
CA ARG A 105 10.14 -26.23 -13.62
C ARG A 105 9.34 -25.94 -14.87
N ASP A 106 8.89 -27.01 -15.50
CA ASP A 106 7.80 -26.92 -16.47
C ASP A 106 6.47 -26.97 -15.69
N ALA A 107 5.65 -25.94 -15.88
CA ALA A 107 4.22 -26.03 -15.61
C ALA A 107 3.56 -26.82 -16.75
#